data_AF-A0A821ID09-F1
#
_entry.id   AF-A0A821ID09-F1
#
_cell.length_a   1.000
_cell.length_b   1.000
_cell.length_c   1.000
_cell.angle_alpha   90.00
_cell.angle_beta   90.00
_cell.angle_gamma   90.00
#
_symmetry.space_group_name_H-M   'P 1'
#
loop_
_entity.id
_entity.type
_entity.pdbx_description
1 polymer ?
#
loop_
_entity_poly.entity_id
_entity_poly.type
_entity_poly.pdbx_seq_one_letter_code
_entity_poly.pdbx_strand_id
1 'polypeptide(L)'
;MFDIDGVHNSQNERIWAPSRADADVKGGIRLVQKFPKKVMVWLGACSKGVSPLVIFENGTVDHEQYIQEVLPVALKFGNDMFSDNWTFQQDG
;
A
#
# COMPACT_ATOMS: atom_id res chain seq x y z
N MET A 1 -0.97 -1.92 0.45
CA MET A 1 -1.37 -3.04 -0.44
C MET A 1 -2.83 -2.84 -0.78
N PHE A 2 -3.19 -2.90 -2.06
CA PHE A 2 -4.57 -2.69 -2.52
C PHE A 2 -5.17 -4.03 -2.91
N ASP A 3 -6.38 -4.32 -2.45
CA ASP A 3 -7.12 -5.52 -2.80
C ASP A 3 -8.53 -5.15 -3.30
N ILE A 4 -9.19 -6.14 -3.91
CA ILE A 4 -10.57 -6.02 -4.40
C ILE A 4 -11.56 -5.73 -3.26
N ASP A 5 -11.22 -6.13 -2.03
CA ASP A 5 -12.02 -5.90 -0.83
C ASP A 5 -11.89 -4.44 -0.31
N GLY A 6 -11.05 -3.61 -0.93
CA GLY A 6 -10.79 -2.21 -0.56
C GLY A 6 -12.00 -1.27 -0.56
N VAL A 7 -13.17 -1.73 -1.01
CA VAL A 7 -14.46 -1.05 -0.78
C VAL A 7 -14.79 -1.00 0.73
N HIS A 8 -14.29 -1.95 1.52
CA HIS A 8 -14.56 -2.07 2.95
C HIS A 8 -13.27 -1.98 3.76
N ASN A 9 -13.02 -0.79 4.31
CA ASN A 9 -11.92 -0.58 5.22
C ASN A 9 -12.30 -1.08 6.63
N SER A 10 -11.74 -2.21 7.06
CA SER A 10 -11.99 -2.82 8.37
C SER A 10 -11.66 -1.92 9.56
N GLN A 11 -10.78 -0.93 9.39
CA GLN A 11 -10.51 0.07 10.43
C GLN A 11 -11.62 1.12 10.54
N ASN A 12 -12.25 1.48 9.41
CA ASN A 12 -13.31 2.49 9.36
C ASN A 12 -14.71 1.91 9.60
N GLU A 13 -14.93 0.63 9.32
CA GLU A 13 -16.23 -0.05 9.45
C GLU A 13 -16.41 -0.78 10.79
N ARG A 14 -15.63 -0.41 11.81
CA ARG A 14 -15.73 -1.00 13.15
C ARG A 14 -17.07 -0.65 13.81
N ILE A 15 -17.84 -1.68 14.16
CA ILE A 15 -19.05 -1.53 14.97
C ILE A 15 -18.80 -1.98 16.42
N TRP A 16 -19.34 -1.22 17.37
CA TRP A 16 -19.38 -1.65 18.76
C TRP A 16 -20.60 -2.55 19.00
N ALA A 17 -20.34 -3.78 19.41
CA ALA A 17 -21.37 -4.77 19.73
C ALA A 17 -20.97 -5.54 21.00
N PRO A 18 -21.90 -5.73 21.96
CA PRO A 18 -21.63 -6.46 23.20
C PRO A 18 -21.50 -7.97 22.99
N SER A 19 -22.00 -8.50 21.87
CA SER A 19 -21.84 -9.90 21.49
C SER A 19 -21.66 -10.07 19.97
N ARG A 20 -21.20 -11.26 19.55
CA ARG A 20 -21.08 -11.62 18.13
C ARG A 20 -22.45 -11.70 17.43
N ALA A 21 -23.49 -12.14 18.14
CA ALA A 21 -24.85 -12.17 17.62
C ALA A 21 -25.37 -10.76 17.35
N ASP A 22 -25.09 -9.80 18.25
CA ASP A 22 -25.45 -8.40 18.06
C ASP A 22 -24.65 -7.75 16.91
N ALA A 23 -23.41 -8.18 16.71
CA ALA A 23 -22.58 -7.72 15.60
C ALA A 23 -23.14 -8.18 14.24
N ASP A 24 -23.65 -9.41 14.18
CA ASP A 24 -24.25 -10.00 12.98
C ASP A 24 -25.53 -9.24 12.56
N VAL A 25 -26.42 -8.98 13.53
CA VAL A 25 -27.66 -8.21 13.31
C VAL A 25 -27.37 -6.77 12.86
N LYS A 26 -26.28 -6.16 13.36
CA LYS A 26 -25.85 -4.81 12.96
C LYS A 26 -25.10 -4.77 11.62
N GLY A 27 -24.94 -5.91 10.93
CA GLY A 27 -24.25 -6.00 9.65
C GLY A 27 -22.72 -5.88 9.75
N GLY A 28 -22.14 -6.16 10.91
CA GLY A 28 -20.69 -6.10 11.12
C GLY A 28 -19.94 -7.35 10.68
N ILE A 29 -20.65 -8.42 10.28
CA ILE A 29 -20.05 -9.61 9.71
C ILE A 29 -20.19 -9.52 8.19
N ARG A 30 -19.08 -9.26 7.51
CA ARG A 30 -18.98 -9.34 6.05
C ARG A 30 -18.17 -10.56 5.66
N LEU A 31 -18.63 -11.29 4.63
CA LEU A 31 -17.84 -12.36 4.02
C LEU A 31 -16.71 -11.72 3.22
N VAL A 32 -15.47 -11.93 3.67
CA VAL A 32 -14.25 -11.50 2.98
C VAL A 32 -13.70 -12.67 2.17
N GLN A 33 -13.15 -12.38 0.99
CA GLN A 33 -12.44 -13.40 0.23
C GLN A 33 -11.18 -13.79 1.01
N LYS A 34 -10.94 -15.09 1.22
CA LYS A 34 -9.78 -15.56 2.01
C LYS A 34 -8.44 -15.20 1.37
N PHE A 35 -8.41 -15.07 0.04
CA PHE A 35 -7.24 -14.70 -0.76
C PHE A 35 -7.67 -13.74 -1.88
N PRO A 36 -7.93 -12.47 -1.57
CA PRO A 36 -8.31 -11.51 -2.59
C PRO A 36 -7.10 -11.24 -3.48
N LYS A 37 -7.35 -10.97 -4.77
CA LYS A 37 -6.29 -10.51 -5.68
C LYS A 37 -5.75 -9.19 -5.15
N LYS A 38 -4.42 -9.09 -5.10
CA LYS A 38 -3.70 -7.96 -4.50
C LYS A 38 -2.74 -7.39 -5.52
N VAL A 39 -2.62 -6.08 -5.54
CA VAL A 39 -1.58 -5.38 -6.27
C VAL A 39 -0.73 -4.61 -5.26
N MET A 40 0.58 -4.78 -5.36
CA MET A 40 1.53 -3.99 -4.59
C MET A 40 2.03 -2.86 -5.47
N VAL A 41 2.17 -1.69 -4.89
CA VAL A 41 2.59 -0.49 -5.60
C VAL A 41 3.57 0.24 -4.72
N TRP A 42 4.67 0.70 -5.31
CA TRP A 42 5.62 1.59 -4.66
C TRP A 42 5.45 3.01 -5.21
N LEU A 43 5.61 3.98 -4.31
CA LEU A 43 5.47 5.41 -4.57
C LEU A 43 6.40 6.18 -3.64
N GLY A 44 7.23 7.04 -4.22
CA GLY A 44 7.96 8.08 -3.49
C GLY A 44 7.19 9.39 -3.51
N ALA A 45 7.25 10.14 -2.41
CA ALA A 45 6.64 11.47 -2.33
C ALA A 45 7.60 12.46 -1.65
N CYS A 46 7.56 13.71 -2.08
CA CYS A 46 8.33 14.80 -1.50
C CYS A 46 7.53 16.11 -1.58
N SER A 47 8.08 17.21 -1.04
CA SER A 47 7.42 18.53 -1.08
C SER A 47 7.20 19.08 -2.50
N LYS A 48 7.93 18.59 -3.50
CA LYS A 48 7.84 19.05 -4.90
C LYS A 48 6.93 18.18 -5.78
N GLY A 49 6.53 17.00 -5.31
CA GLY A 49 5.68 16.12 -6.09
C GLY A 49 5.77 14.66 -5.68
N VAL A 50 5.36 13.81 -6.62
CA VAL A 50 5.19 12.37 -6.42
C VAL A 50 5.90 11.63 -7.55
N SER A 51 6.57 10.51 -7.23
CA SER A 51 7.31 9.71 -8.20
C SER A 51 6.36 9.01 -9.18
N PRO A 52 6.89 8.57 -10.34
CA PRO A 52 6.24 7.51 -11.10
C PRO A 52 5.95 6.29 -10.20
N LEU A 53 4.80 5.65 -10.44
CA LEU A 53 4.40 4.44 -9.73
C LEU A 53 5.20 3.24 -10.25
N VAL A 54 5.65 2.38 -9.34
CA VAL A 54 6.15 1.04 -9.67
C VAL A 54 5.10 0.04 -9.24
N ILE A 55 4.58 -0.74 -10.19
CA ILE A 55 3.48 -1.69 -9.96
C ILE A 55 4.04 -3.11 -9.97
N PHE A 56 3.78 -3.85 -8.90
CA PHE A 56 4.16 -5.25 -8.77
C PHE A 56 2.92 -6.13 -8.88
N GLU A 57 2.85 -6.92 -9.94
CA GLU A 57 1.71 -7.78 -10.22
C GLU A 57 1.65 -9.02 -9.31
N ASN A 58 2.81 -9.51 -8.84
CA ASN A 58 2.91 -10.76 -8.07
C ASN A 58 2.86 -10.60 -6.54
N GLY A 59 2.47 -9.42 -6.05
CA GLY A 59 2.06 -9.20 -4.65
C GLY A 59 3.16 -9.26 -3.58
N THR A 60 4.33 -9.83 -3.86
CA THR A 60 5.51 -9.79 -3.00
C THR A 60 6.69 -9.23 -3.76
N VAL A 61 7.40 -8.30 -3.13
CA VAL A 61 8.65 -7.73 -3.62
C VAL A 61 9.77 -8.27 -2.76
N ASP A 62 10.76 -8.90 -3.38
CA ASP A 62 11.99 -9.26 -2.70
C ASP A 62 13.04 -8.14 -2.80
N HIS A 63 14.17 -8.35 -2.13
CA HIS A 63 15.24 -7.37 -2.09
C HIS A 63 15.90 -7.12 -3.45
N GLU A 64 16.03 -8.13 -4.32
CA GLU A 64 16.63 -7.97 -5.64
C GLU A 64 15.70 -7.16 -6.54
N GLN A 65 14.41 -7.49 -6.53
CA GLN A 65 13.39 -6.77 -7.25
C GLN A 65 13.29 -5.32 -6.79
N TYR A 66 13.40 -5.06 -5.48
CA TYR A 66 13.44 -3.70 -4.95
C TYR A 66 14.65 -2.92 -5.48
N ILE A 67 15.83 -3.50 -5.45
CA ILE A 67 17.06 -2.86 -5.94
C ILE A 67 16.98 -2.59 -7.45
N GLN A 68 16.39 -3.49 -8.23
CA GLN A 68 16.35 -3.38 -9.68
C GLN A 68 15.22 -2.49 -10.20
N GLU A 69 14.05 -2.52 -9.56
CA GLU A 69 12.85 -1.83 -10.06
C GLU A 69 12.55 -0.53 -9.30
N VAL A 70 12.81 -0.47 -7.99
CA VAL A 70 12.46 0.69 -7.16
C VAL A 70 13.59 1.71 -7.09
N LEU A 71 14.80 1.27 -6.69
CA LEU A 71 15.90 2.21 -6.44
C LEU A 71 16.26 3.08 -7.64
N PRO A 72 16.24 2.60 -8.90
CA PRO A 72 16.50 3.45 -10.05
C PRO A 72 15.45 4.54 -10.25
N VAL A 73 14.18 4.22 -9.97
CA VAL A 73 13.06 5.18 -10.04
C VAL A 73 13.20 6.22 -8.93
N ALA A 74 13.48 5.78 -7.70
CA ALA A 74 13.70 6.67 -6.56
C ALA A 74 14.90 7.59 -6.79
N LEU A 75 16.03 7.05 -7.26
CA LEU A 75 17.25 7.80 -7.52
C LEU A 75 17.03 8.86 -8.60
N LYS A 76 16.44 8.46 -9.73
CA LYS A 76 16.13 9.39 -10.83
C LYS A 76 15.18 10.48 -10.36
N PHE A 77 14.10 10.12 -9.68
CA PHE A 77 13.11 11.09 -9.20
C PHE A 77 13.71 12.06 -8.18
N GLY A 78 14.52 11.57 -7.24
CA GLY A 78 15.20 12.41 -6.27
C GLY A 78 16.17 13.39 -6.94
N ASN A 79 16.95 12.93 -7.91
CA ASN A 79 17.88 13.77 -8.66
C ASN A 79 17.15 14.81 -9.51
N ASP A 80 16.05 14.44 -10.18
CA ASP A 80 15.23 15.36 -10.97
C ASP A 80 14.60 16.45 -10.07
N MET A 81 14.24 16.12 -8.83
CA MET A 81 13.59 17.05 -7.90
C MET A 81 14.57 17.89 -7.07
N PHE A 82 15.73 17.36 -6.70
CA PHE A 82 16.63 17.96 -5.70
C PHE A 82 18.12 17.96 -6.10
N SER A 83 18.45 17.52 -7.32
CA SER A 83 19.85 17.35 -7.75
C SER A 83 20.59 16.38 -6.82
N ASP A 84 21.78 16.72 -6.33
CA ASP A 84 22.67 15.72 -5.73
C ASP A 84 22.50 15.56 -4.20
N ASN A 85 21.75 16.45 -3.54
CA ASN A 85 21.67 16.53 -2.08
C ASN A 85 20.25 16.32 -1.58
N TRP A 86 19.87 15.06 -1.39
CA TRP A 86 18.59 14.68 -0.81
C TRP A 86 18.73 13.39 0.00
N THR A 87 17.75 13.15 0.87
CA THR A 87 17.71 11.95 1.71
C THR A 87 16.55 11.08 1.28
N PHE A 88 16.86 9.81 1.05
CA PHE A 88 15.85 8.77 0.85
C PHE A 88 15.44 8.20 2.20
N GLN A 89 14.13 8.20 2.49
CA GLN A 89 13.57 7.60 3.69
C GLN A 89 12.55 6.55 3.29
N GLN A 90 12.66 5.37 3.91
CA GLN A 90 11.75 4.23 3.79
C GLN A 90 11.52 3.61 5.17
N ASP A 91 10.63 2.62 5.25
CA ASP A 91 10.49 1.81 6.45
C ASP A 91 11.73 0.93 6.69
N GLY A 92 11.84 0.42 7.92
CA GLY A 92 12.95 -0.43 8.37
C GLY A 92 12.53 -1.88 8.56
#